data_AF-A0AA40YP47-F1
#
_entry.id   AF-A0AA40YP47-F1
#
_cell.length_a   1.000
_cell.length_b   1.000
_cell.length_c   1.000
_cell.angle_alpha   90.00
_cell.angle_beta   90.00
_cell.angle_gamma   90.00
#
_symmetry.space_group_name_H-M   'P 1'
#
loop_
_entity.id
_entity.type
_entity.pdbx_description
1 polymer ?
#
loop_
_entity_poly.entity_id
_entity_poly.type
_entity_poly.pdbx_seq_one_letter_code
_entity_poly.pdbx_strand_id
1 'polypeptide(L)' 'MPDITWEDPFCAEGSSCFRLGTDADGNGYIAVVGLEESPLTDSLEALRTLITDIKAGKADHLL' A
#
# COMPACT_ATOMS: atom_id res chain seq x y z
N MET A 1 -5.51 13.26 -9.89
CA MET A 1 -5.20 11.95 -9.28
C MET A 1 -6.16 10.93 -9.88
N PRO A 2 -5.79 9.65 -10.02
CA PRO A 2 -6.76 8.64 -10.42
C PRO A 2 -7.97 8.70 -9.48
N ASP A 3 -9.15 8.40 -10.01
CA ASP A 3 -10.39 8.33 -9.21
C ASP A 3 -10.32 7.04 -8.37
N ILE A 4 -9.82 7.17 -7.13
CA ILE A 4 -9.60 6.04 -6.22
C ILE A 4 -10.85 5.89 -5.34
N THR A 5 -11.44 4.70 -5.34
CA THR A 5 -12.49 4.32 -4.40
C THR A 5 -11.85 3.81 -3.12
N TRP A 6 -12.11 4.48 -1.99
CA TRP A 6 -11.52 4.13 -0.69
C TRP A 6 -12.47 3.29 0.17
N GLU A 7 -11.90 2.29 0.83
CA GLU A 7 -12.57 1.50 1.87
C GLU A 7 -12.56 2.20 3.23
N ASP A 8 -13.29 1.62 4.19
CA ASP A 8 -13.26 2.08 5.58
C ASP A 8 -11.84 2.00 6.18
N PRO A 9 -11.48 2.91 7.10
CA PRO A 9 -10.18 2.89 7.75
C PRO A 9 -9.90 1.61 8.53
N PHE A 10 -8.70 1.07 8.38
CA PHE A 10 -8.10 0.10 9.28
C PHE A 10 -7.20 0.81 10.30
N CYS A 11 -7.53 0.72 11.58
CA CYS A 11 -6.78 1.34 12.67
C CYS A 11 -6.22 0.28 13.62
N ALA A 12 -4.91 0.26 13.81
CA ALA A 12 -4.29 -0.48 14.91
C ALA A 12 -4.31 0.36 16.19
N GLU A 13 -4.57 -0.27 17.33
CA GLU A 13 -4.67 0.44 18.62
C GLU A 13 -3.35 1.16 18.95
N GLY A 14 -3.42 2.48 19.18
CA GLY A 14 -2.25 3.32 19.47
C GLY A 14 -1.32 3.63 18.28
N SER A 15 -1.72 3.32 17.05
CA SER A 15 -0.92 3.54 15.83
C SER A 15 -1.70 4.32 14.76
N SER A 16 -1.04 4.61 13.63
CA SER A 16 -1.66 5.27 12.47
C SER A 16 -2.81 4.44 11.88
N CYS A 17 -3.86 5.13 11.42
CA CYS A 17 -4.94 4.52 10.64
C CYS A 17 -4.62 4.59 9.15
N PHE A 18 -4.92 3.51 8.43
CA PHE A 18 -4.70 3.39 6.99
C PHE A 18 -6.00 3.12 6.25
N ARG A 19 -6.08 3.51 4.98
CA ARG A 19 -7.14 3.14 4.05
C ARG A 19 -6.56 2.37 2.87
N LEU A 20 -7.32 1.40 2.40
CA LEU A 20 -7.07 0.73 1.14
C LEU A 20 -8.01 1.30 0.08
N GLY A 21 -7.54 1.44 -1.15
CA GLY A 21 -8.35 1.93 -2.24
C GLY A 21 -7.97 1.30 -3.57
N THR A 22 -8.91 1.35 -4.51
CA THR A 22 -8.71 0.82 -5.87
C THR A 22 -9.10 1.86 -6.91
N ASP A 23 -8.34 1.92 -8.00
CA ASP A 23 -8.72 2.71 -9.18
C ASP A 23 -9.57 1.89 -10.17
N ALA A 24 -10.02 2.55 -11.24
CA ALA A 24 -10.83 1.92 -12.29
C ALA A 24 -10.08 0.83 -13.10
N ASP A 25 -8.75 0.83 -13.08
CA ASP A 25 -7.90 -0.17 -13.74
C ASP A 25 -7.63 -1.39 -12.84
N GLY A 26 -8.07 -1.33 -11.57
CA GLY A 26 -7.89 -2.38 -10.57
C GLY A 26 -6.55 -2.30 -9.83
N ASN A 27 -5.83 -1.18 -9.93
CA ASN A 27 -4.61 -0.97 -9.14
C ASN A 27 -4.97 -0.69 -7.68
N GLY A 28 -4.23 -1.31 -6.76
CA GLY A 28 -4.39 -1.11 -5.32
C GLY A 28 -3.55 0.06 -4.80
N TYR A 29 -4.11 0.78 -3.83
CA TYR A 29 -3.50 1.92 -3.14
C TYR A 29 -3.65 1.77 -1.64
N ILE A 30 -2.66 2.28 -0.90
CA ILE A 30 -2.71 2.41 0.56
C ILE A 30 -2.50 3.88 0.89
N ALA A 31 -3.25 4.45 1.82
CA ALA A 31 -3.01 5.81 2.31
C ALA A 31 -3.14 5.86 3.84
N VAL A 32 -2.48 6.84 4.47
CA VAL A 32 -2.80 7.20 5.85
C VAL A 32 -4.09 8.03 5.84
N VAL A 33 -4.97 7.83 6.81
CA VAL A 33 -6.21 8.61 6.93
C VAL A 33 -5.90 10.10 6.97
N GLY A 34 -6.52 10.88 6.08
CA GLY A 34 -6.30 12.32 5.94
C GLY A 34 -5.13 12.72 5.02
N LEU A 35 -4.43 11.74 4.44
CA LEU A 35 -3.36 11.93 3.45
C LEU A 35 -3.68 11.18 2.15
N GLU A 36 -4.96 11.04 1.79
CA GLU A 36 -5.43 10.36 0.57
C GLU A 36 -4.94 11.04 -0.71
N GLU A 37 -4.54 12.32 -0.64
CA GLU A 37 -3.94 13.06 -1.75
C GLU A 37 -2.47 12.68 -2.01
N SER A 38 -1.85 11.95 -1.09
CA SER A 38 -0.51 11.38 -1.22
C SER A 38 -0.54 9.91 -0.81
N PRO A 39 -1.23 9.04 -1.58
CA PRO A 39 -1.28 7.63 -1.26
C PRO A 39 0.14 7.08 -1.21
N LEU A 40 0.39 6.22 -0.21
CA LEU A 40 1.60 5.42 -0.11
C LEU A 40 1.67 4.59 -1.38
N THR A 41 2.43 5.12 -2.32
CA THR A 41 2.69 4.47 -3.58
C THR A 41 3.78 3.47 -3.27
N ASP A 42 3.40 2.33 -2.67
CA ASP A 42 4.07 1.09 -3.04
C ASP A 42 3.75 0.92 -4.53
N SER A 43 4.54 1.61 -5.34
CA SER A 43 4.45 1.58 -6.79
C SER A 43 4.55 0.12 -7.21
N LEU A 44 3.97 -0.23 -8.35
CA LEU A 44 4.27 -1.53 -8.98
C LEU A 44 5.78 -1.83 -8.97
N GLU A 45 6.62 -0.79 -9.06
CA GLU A 45 8.07 -0.85 -8.90
C GLU A 45 8.53 -1.26 -7.49
N ALA A 46 7.95 -0.72 -6.42
CA ALA A 46 8.23 -1.14 -5.04
C ALA A 46 7.80 -2.59 -4.78
N LEU A 47 6.61 -3.00 -5.24
CA LEU A 47 6.15 -4.39 -5.15
C LEU A 47 7.02 -5.33 -6.00
N ARG A 48 7.39 -4.94 -7.22
CA ARG A 48 8.34 -5.70 -8.06
C ARG A 48 9.70 -5.82 -7.38
N THR A 49 10.17 -4.75 -6.75
CA THR A 49 11.44 -4.75 -6.01
C THR A 49 11.36 -5.69 -4.82
N LEU A 50 10.30 -5.60 -4.01
CA LEU A 50 10.05 -6.50 -2.89
C LEU A 50 9.99 -7.97 -3.33
N ILE A 51 9.21 -8.28 -4.38
CA ILE A 51 9.13 -9.65 -4.94
C ILE A 51 10.50 -10.13 -5.42
N THR A 52 11.28 -9.25 -6.06
CA THR A 52 12.64 -9.58 -6.52
C THR A 52 13.57 -9.85 -5.35
N ASP A 53 13.50 -9.04 -4.30
CA ASP A 53 14.32 -9.16 -3.10
C ASP A 53 13.95 -10.39 -2.26
N ILE A 54 12.66 -10.75 -2.16
CA ILE A 54 12.19 -12.02 -1.59
C ILE A 54 12.76 -13.19 -2.37
N LYS A 55 12.66 -13.18 -3.71
CA LYS A 55 13.21 -14.24 -4.58
C LYS A 55 14.74 -14.34 -4.50
N ALA A 56 15.41 -13.23 -4.20
CA ALA A 56 16.85 -13.18 -3.97
C ALA A 56 17.27 -13.59 -2.55
N GLY A 57 16.33 -13.98 -1.68
CA GLY A 57 16.60 -14.40 -0.30
C GLY A 57 16.95 -13.24 0.63
N LYS A 58 16.75 -11.98 0.24
CA LYS A 58 17.06 -10.83 1.10
C LYS A 58 16.06 -10.63 2.23
N ALA A 59 14.84 -11.14 2.06
CA ALA A 59 13.76 -11.07 3.04
C ALA A 59 13.64 -12.34 3.92
N ASP A 60 14.63 -13.23 3.90
CA ASP A 60 14.59 -14.51 4.65
C ASP A 60 14.48 -14.31 6.17
N HIS A 61 14.80 -13.12 6.67
CA HIS A 61 14.68 -12.71 8.07
C HIS A 61 13.28 -12.17 8.46
N LEU A 62 12.34 -12.11 7.52
CA LEU A 62 10.96 -11.64 7.73
C LEU A 62 9.95 -12.79 7.91
N LEU A 63 10.39 -14.05 7.82
CA LEU A 63 9.60 -15.26 8.06
C LEU A 63 10.05 -15.93 9.36
#